data_AF-A0A2L2YM97-F1
#
_entry.id   AF-A0A2L2YM97-F1
#
_cell.length_a   1.000
_cell.length_b   1.000
_cell.length_c   1.000
_cell.angle_alpha   90.00
_cell.angle_beta   90.00
_cell.angle_gamma   90.00
#
_symmetry.space_group_name_H-M   'P 1'
#
loop_
_entity.id
_entity.type
_entity.pdbx_description
1 polymer ?
#
loop_
_entity_poly.entity_id
_entity_poly.type
_entity_poly.pdbx_seq_one_letter_code
_entity_poly.pdbx_strand_id
1 'polypeptide(L)'
;DPGASVTTPITACLNLAVGFMVDELDKEQSLGGPVNPCGLQKACIVAPKIKRLGGEVDKPTLDKLDSLVADSAVQAVDPAA
;
A
#
# COMPACT_ATOMS: atom_id res chain seq x y z
N ASP A 1 -7.58 -9.34 -30.68
CA ASP A 1 -7.01 -9.78 -29.39
C ASP A 1 -6.72 -8.53 -28.55
N PRO A 2 -7.57 -8.17 -27.58
CA PRO A 2 -7.35 -6.99 -26.74
C PRO A 2 -6.87 -7.48 -25.37
N GLY A 3 -5.56 -7.67 -25.15
CA GLY A 3 -5.16 -8.47 -23.98
C GLY A 3 -3.82 -8.21 -23.31
N ALA A 4 -2.96 -7.33 -23.83
CA ALA A 4 -1.76 -6.94 -23.10
C ALA A 4 -1.89 -5.47 -22.73
N SER A 5 -2.41 -5.20 -21.52
CA SER A 5 -2.11 -3.93 -20.86
C SER A 5 -0.59 -3.86 -20.79
N VAL A 6 0.00 -3.00 -21.62
CA VAL A 6 1.45 -2.75 -21.59
C VAL A 6 1.69 -1.99 -20.29
N THR A 7 1.85 -2.72 -19.19
CA THR A 7 2.47 -2.18 -17.99
C THR A 7 3.84 -1.71 -18.41
N THR A 8 3.99 -0.40 -18.54
CA THR A 8 5.30 0.19 -18.81
C THR A 8 6.24 -0.24 -17.70
N PRO A 9 7.54 -0.51 -17.98
CA PRO A 9 8.50 -0.95 -16.95
C PRO A 9 8.49 -0.06 -15.70
N ILE A 10 8.20 1.22 -15.86
CA ILE A 10 8.05 2.21 -14.79
C ILE A 10 6.89 1.82 -13.85
N THR A 11 5.70 1.52 -14.38
CA THR A 11 4.54 1.11 -13.56
C THR A 11 4.76 -0.22 -12.83
N ALA A 12 5.49 -1.16 -13.44
CA ALA A 12 5.85 -2.42 -12.78
C ALA A 12 6.82 -2.18 -11.61
N CYS A 13 7.85 -1.36 -11.81
CA CYS A 13 8.76 -0.97 -10.73
C CYS A 13 8.04 -0.24 -9.60
N LEU A 14 7.08 0.64 -9.92
CA LEU A 14 6.28 1.34 -8.92
C LEU A 14 5.38 0.38 -8.14
N ASN A 15 4.76 -0.61 -8.81
CA ASN A 15 3.96 -1.62 -8.11
C ASN A 15 4.81 -2.42 -7.12
N LEU A 16 5.98 -2.89 -7.54
CA LEU A 16 6.92 -3.58 -6.65
C LEU A 16 7.34 -2.71 -5.46
N ALA A 17 7.64 -1.43 -5.70
CA ALA A 17 8.03 -0.50 -4.65
C ALA A 17 6.91 -0.25 -3.63
N VAL A 18 5.65 -0.18 -4.08
CA VAL A 18 4.49 -0.09 -3.17
C VAL A 18 4.28 -1.38 -2.42
N GLY A 19 4.42 -2.54 -3.07
CA GLY A 19 4.36 -3.84 -2.41
C GLY A 19 5.36 -3.95 -1.26
N PHE A 20 6.63 -3.62 -1.51
CA PHE A 20 7.65 -3.59 -0.45
C PHE A 20 7.30 -2.62 0.69
N MET A 21 6.82 -1.42 0.37
CA MET A 21 6.44 -0.43 1.38
C MET A 21 5.29 -0.94 2.26
N VAL A 22 4.28 -1.58 1.67
CA VAL A 22 3.13 -2.14 2.38
C VAL A 22 3.55 -3.35 3.22
N ASP A 23 4.40 -4.22 2.69
CA ASP A 23 4.93 -5.37 3.43
C ASP A 23 5.79 -4.96 4.63
N GLU A 24 6.58 -3.89 4.51
CA GLU A 24 7.34 -3.36 5.65
C GLU A 24 6.41 -2.80 6.73
N LEU A 25 5.35 -2.07 6.36
CA LEU A 25 4.36 -1.55 7.30
C LEU A 25 3.58 -2.67 8.02
N ASP A 26 3.13 -3.67 7.26
CA ASP A 26 2.46 -4.88 7.76
C ASP A 26 3.36 -5.63 8.74
N LYS A 27 4.64 -5.78 8.40
CA LYS A 27 5.63 -6.38 9.29
C LYS A 27 5.84 -5.56 10.57
N GLU A 28 6.04 -4.25 10.46
CA GLU A 28 6.20 -3.36 11.62
C GLU A 28 4.99 -3.44 12.56
N GLN A 29 3.78 -3.44 12.01
CA GLN A 29 2.55 -3.59 12.77
C GLN A 29 2.45 -4.97 13.44
N SER A 30 2.80 -6.05 12.72
CA SER A 30 2.73 -7.42 13.25
C SER A 30 3.64 -7.67 14.46
N LEU A 31 4.65 -6.81 14.66
CA LEU A 31 5.51 -6.81 15.84
C LEU A 31 4.83 -6.18 17.08
N GLY A 32 3.56 -5.77 16.97
CA GLY A 32 2.77 -5.18 18.05
C GLY A 32 2.95 -3.67 18.20
N GLY A 33 3.59 -3.01 17.23
CA GLY A 33 3.74 -1.56 17.20
C GLY A 33 2.59 -0.86 16.47
N PRO A 34 2.41 0.46 16.69
CA PRO A 34 1.48 1.24 15.88
C PRO A 34 1.95 1.29 14.43
N VAL A 35 0.99 1.42 13.50
CA VAL A 35 1.33 1.58 12.08
C VAL A 35 2.09 2.88 11.88
N ASN A 36 3.22 2.85 11.18
CA ASN A 36 4.02 4.03 10.90
C ASN A 36 3.22 5.03 10.02
N PRO A 37 2.82 6.20 10.55
CA PRO A 37 1.89 7.09 9.86
C PRO A 37 2.52 7.73 8.61
N CYS A 38 3.84 7.98 8.64
CA CYS A 38 4.57 8.55 7.51
C CYS A 38 4.66 7.56 6.35
N GLY A 39 4.93 6.27 6.64
CA GLY A 39 4.96 5.23 5.62
C GLY A 39 3.57 4.96 5.04
N LEU A 40 2.56 4.85 5.90
CA LEU A 40 1.17 4.63 5.50
C LEU A 40 0.66 5.76 4.58
N GLN A 41 0.93 7.02 4.94
CA GLN A 41 0.56 8.16 4.10
C GLN A 41 1.22 8.09 2.71
N LYS A 42 2.50 7.70 2.63
CA LYS A 42 3.20 7.55 1.35
C LYS A 42 2.59 6.44 0.51
N ALA A 43 2.29 5.27 1.10
CA ALA A 43 1.63 4.17 0.40
C ALA A 43 0.26 4.61 -0.16
N CYS A 44 -0.54 5.30 0.65
CA CYS A 44 -1.84 5.87 0.26
C CYS A 44 -1.74 6.91 -0.87
N ILE A 45 -0.60 7.61 -1.00
CA ILE A 45 -0.37 8.58 -2.09
C ILE A 45 0.13 7.89 -3.36
N VAL A 46 1.00 6.87 -3.25
CA VAL A 46 1.63 6.24 -4.42
C VAL A 46 0.69 5.25 -5.09
N ALA A 47 -0.09 4.46 -4.34
CA ALA A 47 -1.05 3.51 -4.91
C ALA A 47 -2.03 4.14 -5.94
N PRO A 48 -2.73 5.25 -5.65
CA PRO A 48 -3.60 5.90 -6.64
C PRO A 48 -2.82 6.59 -7.77
N LYS A 49 -1.55 6.97 -7.55
CA LYS A 49 -0.70 7.53 -8.62
C LYS A 49 -0.34 6.47 -9.66
N ILE A 50 -0.11 5.21 -9.26
CA ILE A 50 0.12 4.10 -10.20
C ILE A 50 -1.07 3.97 -11.16
N LYS A 51 -2.30 4.01 -10.62
CA LYS A 51 -3.53 4.01 -11.42
C LYS A 51 -3.61 5.19 -12.40
N ARG A 52 -3.24 6.40 -11.95
CA ARG A 52 -3.21 7.60 -12.81
C ARG A 52 -2.17 7.52 -13.93
N LEU A 53 -1.12 6.72 -13.76
CA LEU A 53 -0.09 6.47 -14.76
C LEU A 53 -0.45 5.30 -15.70
N GLY A 54 -1.67 4.75 -15.59
CA GLY A 54 -2.12 3.61 -16.39
C GLY A 54 -1.59 2.26 -15.91
N GLY A 55 -0.98 2.20 -14.73
CA GLY A 55 -0.62 0.96 -14.06
C GLY A 55 -1.75 0.46 -13.15
N GLU A 56 -1.56 -0.73 -12.60
CA GLU A 56 -2.45 -1.31 -11.58
C GLU A 56 -1.59 -1.76 -10.40
N VAL A 57 -2.08 -1.48 -9.19
CA VAL A 57 -1.50 -2.05 -7.98
C VAL A 57 -2.11 -3.44 -7.80
N ASP A 58 -1.30 -4.45 -7.53
CA ASP A 58 -1.83 -5.79 -7.35
C ASP A 58 -2.80 -5.85 -6.17
N LYS A 59 -3.82 -6.70 -6.31
CA LYS A 59 -4.90 -6.82 -5.34
C LYS A 59 -4.41 -7.17 -3.92
N PRO A 60 -3.48 -8.11 -3.72
CA PRO A 60 -2.93 -8.39 -2.40
C PRO A 60 -2.33 -7.15 -1.72
N THR A 61 -1.57 -6.34 -2.46
CA THR A 61 -0.98 -5.10 -1.94
C THR A 61 -2.05 -4.07 -1.57
N LEU A 62 -3.12 -3.93 -2.37
CA LEU A 62 -4.24 -3.06 -2.04
C LEU A 62 -5.00 -3.53 -0.79
N ASP A 63 -5.32 -4.82 -0.71
CA ASP A 63 -6.06 -5.38 0.41
C ASP A 63 -5.29 -5.21 1.74
N LYS A 64 -3.96 -5.37 1.71
CA LYS A 64 -3.09 -5.08 2.87
C LYS A 64 -3.06 -3.59 3.22
N LEU A 65 -2.94 -2.72 2.23
CA LEU A 65 -2.94 -1.28 2.46
C LEU A 65 -4.25 -0.82 3.11
N ASP A 66 -5.39 -1.34 2.63
CA ASP A 66 -6.70 -1.04 3.21
C ASP A 66 -6.81 -1.53 4.66
N SER A 67 -6.28 -2.72 4.98
CA SER A 67 -6.19 -3.22 6.36
C SER A 67 -5.38 -2.29 7.25
N LEU A 68 -4.18 -1.89 6.82
CA LEU A 68 -3.31 -0.97 7.57
C LEU A 68 -3.96 0.39 7.81
N VAL A 69 -4.74 0.91 6.85
CA VAL A 69 -5.52 2.14 7.01
C VAL A 69 -6.62 1.97 8.06
N ALA A 70 -7.34 0.85 8.04
CA ALA A 70 -8.35 0.55 9.04
C ALA A 70 -7.74 0.45 10.45
N ASP A 71 -6.63 -0.28 10.59
CA ASP A 71 -5.96 -0.47 11.87
C ASP A 71 -5.37 0.84 12.41
N SER A 72 -4.78 1.66 11.54
CA SER A 72 -4.30 2.99 11.93
C SER A 72 -5.44 3.90 12.40
N ALA A 73 -6.63 3.82 11.80
CA ALA A 73 -7.81 4.56 12.24
C ALA A 73 -8.29 4.09 13.63
N VAL A 74 -8.23 2.78 13.90
CA VAL A 74 -8.54 2.21 15.23
C VAL A 74 -7.54 2.71 16.29
N GLN A 75 -6.24 2.66 15.99
CA GLN A 75 -5.19 3.16 16.90
C GLN A 75 -5.31 4.66 17.19
N ALA A 76 -5.83 5.45 16.24
CA ALA A 76 -6.04 6.87 16.44
C ALA A 76 -7.21 7.20 17.38
N VAL A 77 -8.23 6.34 17.46
CA VAL A 77 -9.40 6.53 18.34
C VAL A 77 -9.24 5.85 19.70
N ASP A 78 -8.40 4.82 19.79
CA ASP A 78 -8.03 4.16 21.04
C ASP A 78 -6.51 3.91 21.08
N PRO A 79 -5.71 4.88 21.56
CA PRO A 79 -4.26 4.73 21.64
C PRO A 79 -3.79 3.73 22.70
N ALA A 80 -4.69 3.07 23.43
CA ALA A 80 -4.39 2.07 24.45
C ALA A 80 -4.68 0.61 24.01
N ALA A 81 -5.20 0.42 22.79
CA ALA A 81 -5.54 -0.89 22.21
C ALA A 81 -4.36 -1.58 21.50
#